data_AF-A0A3C0BKE4-F1
#
_entry.id   AF-A0A3C0BKE4-F1
#
_cell.length_a   1.000
_cell.length_b   1.000
_cell.length_c   1.000
_cell.angle_alpha   90.00
_cell.angle_beta   90.00
_cell.angle_gamma   90.00
#
_symmetry.space_group_name_H-M   'P 1'
#
loop_
_entity.id
_entity.type
_entity.pdbx_description
1 polymer ?
#
loop_
_entity_poly.entity_id
_entity_poly.type
_entity_poly.pdbx_seq_one_letter_code
_entity_poly.pdbx_strand_id
1 'polypeptide(L)' 'YAYEKYSDDSGWAPVSAAGSLFKRQNPGFDTRDFGFKKLSDLIAYLDDDFEMKSSGSGGHGGNMMYRPVDKN' A
#
# COMPACT_ATOMS: atom_id res chain seq x y z
N TYR A 1 5.50 8.39 7.08
CA TYR A 1 4.27 9.22 7.07
C TYR A 1 2.97 8.46 6.78
N ALA A 2 2.79 7.77 5.64
CA ALA A 2 1.52 7.09 5.34
C ALA A 2 1.25 5.93 6.31
N TYR A 3 2.25 5.07 6.48
CA TYR A 3 2.22 3.93 7.40
C TYR A 3 1.96 4.39 8.84
N GLU A 4 2.81 5.26 9.39
CA GLU A 4 2.70 5.80 10.76
C GLU A 4 1.35 6.46 11.07
N LYS A 5 0.66 7.01 10.05
CA LYS A 5 -0.61 7.70 10.23
C LYS A 5 -1.83 6.78 10.17
N TYR A 6 -1.73 5.67 9.46
CA TYR A 6 -2.87 4.81 9.11
C TYR A 6 -2.66 3.34 9.49
N SER A 7 -1.55 3.00 10.16
CA SER A 7 -1.34 1.68 10.74
C SER A 7 -2.34 1.43 11.86
N ASP A 8 -2.93 0.25 11.86
CA ASP A 8 -3.73 -0.26 12.96
C ASP A 8 -2.84 -0.75 14.13
N ASP A 9 -3.48 -1.18 15.22
CA ASP A 9 -2.80 -1.74 16.40
C ASP A 9 -2.03 -3.05 16.09
N SER A 10 -2.30 -3.67 14.94
CA SER A 10 -1.57 -4.86 14.46
C SER A 10 -0.37 -4.50 13.57
N GLY A 11 -0.08 -3.21 13.39
CA GLY A 11 1.03 -2.73 12.58
C GLY A 11 0.79 -2.82 11.07
N TRP A 12 -0.46 -2.83 10.62
CA TRP A 12 -0.83 -2.88 9.20
C TRP A 12 -1.58 -1.63 8.78
N ALA A 13 -1.24 -1.07 7.61
CA ALA A 13 -1.93 0.08 7.05
C ALA A 13 -2.70 -0.30 5.77
N PRO A 14 -3.89 0.27 5.51
CA PRO A 14 -4.61 0.01 4.28
C PRO A 14 -3.93 0.69 3.08
N VAL A 15 -3.78 -0.05 1.97
CA VAL A 15 -3.19 0.44 0.71
C VAL A 15 -3.98 1.62 0.14
N SER A 16 -5.30 1.66 0.33
CA SER A 16 -6.17 2.76 -0.09
C SER A 16 -5.83 4.08 0.61
N ALA A 17 -5.44 4.04 1.88
CA ALA A 17 -5.03 5.23 2.64
C ALA A 17 -3.67 5.75 2.14
N ALA A 18 -2.74 4.86 1.83
CA ALA A 18 -1.46 5.23 1.20
C ALA A 18 -1.69 5.93 -0.15
N GLY A 19 -2.50 5.34 -1.03
CA GLY A 19 -2.80 5.93 -2.34
C GLY A 19 -3.47 7.30 -2.26
N SER A 20 -4.39 7.47 -1.31
CA SER A 20 -5.07 8.75 -1.07
C SER A 20 -4.09 9.82 -0.57
N LEU A 21 -3.15 9.44 0.30
CA LEU A 21 -2.11 10.35 0.79
C LEU A 21 -1.11 10.71 -0.32
N PHE A 22 -0.66 9.73 -1.12
CA PHE A 22 0.27 9.96 -2.22
C PHE A 22 -0.31 10.93 -3.23
N LYS A 23 -1.57 10.78 -3.65
CA LYS A 23 -2.22 11.74 -4.56
C LYS A 23 -2.31 13.15 -4.00
N ARG A 24 -2.49 13.28 -2.67
CA ARG A 24 -2.55 14.60 -2.03
C ARG A 24 -1.18 15.27 -1.93
N GLN A 25 -0.13 14.50 -1.65
CA GLN A 25 1.23 15.03 -1.48
C GLN A 25 1.96 15.19 -2.81
N ASN A 26 1.71 14.29 -3.76
CA ASN A 26 2.25 14.29 -5.10
C ASN A 26 1.12 14.01 -6.12
N PRO A 27 0.40 15.06 -6.57
CA PRO A 27 -0.69 14.91 -7.54
C PRO A 27 -0.27 14.33 -8.89
N GLY A 28 1.02 14.43 -9.24
CA GLY A 28 1.58 13.87 -10.47
C GLY A 28 1.96 12.40 -10.37
N PHE A 29 1.83 11.77 -9.20
CA PHE A 29 2.14 10.36 -9.04
C PHE A 29 1.13 9.48 -9.79
N ASP A 30 1.64 8.66 -10.72
CA ASP A 30 0.89 7.64 -11.43
C ASP A 30 1.63 6.30 -11.38
N THR A 31 0.94 5.23 -10.99
CA THR A 31 1.54 3.89 -10.93
C THR A 31 1.90 3.36 -12.31
N ARG A 32 1.27 3.91 -13.36
CA ARG A 32 1.50 3.54 -14.75
C ARG A 32 2.87 4.00 -15.26
N ASP A 33 3.43 5.05 -14.67
CA ASP A 33 4.80 5.49 -14.98
C ASP A 33 5.83 4.43 -14.61
N PHE A 34 5.46 3.54 -13.68
CA PHE A 34 6.26 2.39 -13.23
C PHE A 34 5.80 1.07 -13.87
N GLY A 35 4.84 1.09 -14.81
CA GLY A 35 4.33 -0.11 -15.47
C GLY A 35 3.20 -0.85 -14.72
N PHE A 36 2.68 -0.29 -13.62
CA PHE A 36 1.66 -0.95 -12.79
C PHE A 36 0.26 -0.34 -12.98
N LYS A 37 -0.76 -1.21 -13.08
CA LYS A 37 -2.16 -0.79 -13.22
C LYS A 37 -2.77 -0.35 -11.89
N LYS A 38 -2.26 -0.85 -10.77
CA LYS A 38 -2.75 -0.54 -9.43
C LYS A 38 -1.58 -0.26 -8.49
N LEU A 39 -1.84 0.56 -7.47
CA LEU A 39 -0.89 0.80 -6.39
C LEU A 39 -0.54 -0.47 -5.62
N SER A 40 -1.52 -1.38 -5.46
CA SER A 40 -1.27 -2.70 -4.87
C SER A 40 -0.18 -3.48 -5.60
N ASP A 41 -0.18 -3.42 -6.93
CA ASP A 41 0.75 -4.19 -7.75
C ASP A 41 2.16 -3.59 -7.64
N LEU A 42 2.26 -2.25 -7.58
CA LEU A 42 3.52 -1.56 -7.32
C LEU A 42 4.07 -1.87 -5.92
N ILE A 43 3.24 -1.84 -4.87
CA ILE A 43 3.71 -2.17 -3.50
C ILE A 43 4.10 -3.65 -3.43
N ALA A 44 3.37 -4.54 -4.09
CA ALA A 44 3.70 -5.96 -4.15
C ALA A 44 5.01 -6.25 -4.89
N TYR A 45 5.37 -5.40 -5.85
CA TYR A 45 6.66 -5.46 -6.53
C TYR A 45 7.84 -4.98 -5.67
N LEU A 46 7.56 -4.19 -4.62
CA LEU A 46 8.54 -3.73 -3.64
C LEU A 46 8.54 -4.65 -2.41
N ASP A 47 8.53 -5.97 -2.62
CA ASP A 47 8.43 -6.98 -1.55
C ASP A 47 9.67 -7.03 -0.65
N ASP A 48 10.81 -6.57 -1.15
CA ASP A 48 12.02 -6.33 -0.34
C ASP A 48 11.83 -5.23 0.73
N ASP A 49 10.88 -4.31 0.53
CA ASP A 49 10.63 -3.18 1.41
C ASP A 49 9.28 -3.29 2.15
N PHE A 50 8.30 -4.01 1.59
CA PHE A 50 6.94 -4.08 2.11
C PHE A 50 6.36 -5.49 2.12
N GLU A 51 5.77 -5.87 3.24
CA GLU A 51 4.87 -7.02 3.30
C GLU A 51 3.44 -6.61 2.95
N MET A 52 2.70 -7.50 2.30
CA MET A 52 1.29 -7.29 1.95
C MET A 52 0.40 -8.44 2.40
N LYS A 53 -0.83 -8.12 2.79
CA LYS A 53 -1.87 -9.11 3.06
C LYS A 53 -3.24 -8.67 2.56
N SER A 54 -4.09 -9.64 2.27
CA SER A 54 -5.52 -9.40 2.06
C SER A 54 -6.22 -9.31 3.41
N SER A 55 -6.96 -8.22 3.67
CA SER A 55 -7.92 -8.16 4.76
C SER A 55 -9.12 -9.01 4.35
N GLY A 56 -9.19 -10.25 4.86
CA GLY A 56 -10.15 -11.27 4.44
C GLY A 56 -11.58 -10.79 4.25
N SER A 57 -11.95 -10.55 3.00
CA SER A 57 -13.32 -10.51 2.49
C SER A 57 -13.22 -10.70 0.98
N GLY A 58 -13.48 -11.94 0.53
CA GLY A 58 -13.39 -12.33 -0.86
C GLY A 58 -14.37 -11.52 -1.72
N GLY A 59 -13.84 -10.60 -2.50
CA GLY A 59 -14.57 -9.78 -3.46
C GLY A 59 -13.57 -9.03 -4.33
N HIS A 60 -13.91 -8.85 -5.60
CA HIS A 60 -13.09 -8.14 -6.59
C HIS A 60 -12.83 -6.69 -6.13
N GLY A 61 -11.73 -6.48 -5.41
CA GLY A 61 -11.41 -5.22 -4.73
C GLY A 61 -11.16 -5.31 -3.22
N GLY A 62 -10.78 -6.50 -2.71
CA GLY A 62 -10.48 -6.71 -1.29
C GLY A 62 -9.52 -5.67 -0.71
N ASN A 63 -9.81 -5.23 0.52
CA ASN A 63 -8.99 -4.29 1.27
C ASN A 63 -7.59 -4.88 1.46
N MET A 64 -6.61 -4.41 0.69
CA MET A 64 -5.21 -4.81 0.85
C MET A 64 -4.57 -3.96 1.94
N MET A 65 -3.77 -4.61 2.77
CA MET A 65 -2.94 -3.96 3.76
C MET A 65 -1.47 -4.16 3.46
N TYR A 66 -0.65 -3.21 3.89
CA TYR A 66 0.80 -3.25 3.77
C TYR A 66 1.46 -2.86 5.10
N ARG A 67 2.70 -3.32 5.31
CA ARG A 67 3.60 -2.83 6.36
C ARG A 67 5.05 -2.86 5.86
N PRO A 68 5.94 -1.96 6.34
CA PRO A 68 7.36 -2.06 6.05
C PRO A 68 7.94 -3.39 6.56
N VAL A 69 8.89 -3.95 5.83
CA VAL A 69 9.74 -5.05 6.32
C VAL A 69 10.73 -4.45 7.32
N ASP A 70 10.83 -5.06 8.51
CA ASP A 70 11.90 -4.73 9.45
C ASP A 70 13.23 -5.23 8.89
N LYS A 71 14.02 -4.32 8.33
CA LYS A 71 15.41 -4.61 7.93
C LYS A 71 16.29 -4.51 9.18
N ASN A 72 16.56 -5.66 9.81
CA ASN A 72 17.51 -5.79 10.90
C ASN A 72 18.95 -5.51 10.46
#